data_AF-A0A2L0AZN4-F1
#
_entry.id   AF-A0A2L0AZN4-F1
#
_cell.length_a   1.000
_cell.length_b   1.000
_cell.length_c   1.000
_cell.angle_alpha   90.00
_cell.angle_beta   90.00
_cell.angle_gamma   90.00
#
_symmetry.space_group_name_H-M   'P 1'
#
loop_
_entity.id
_entity.type
_entity.pdbx_description
1 polymer ?
#
loop_
_entity_poly.entity_id
_entity_poly.type
_entity_poly.pdbx_seq_one_letter_code
_entity_poly.pdbx_strand_id
1 'polypeptide(L)'
;QMISKLPDMLNAEIVLGTIQNMRDAVTWLGYSYLYIRMLRQPTLYGISHDHLKHDQLLEQHRADLIHTASMVLDKSGLIKYDRKTGQFQVTEIGRIASHYYCTHDTIQTYNQLLKPMLSEIELFRVFSLSGEFKNITVREEEKLELQKLMERVPIPIKESIEEPSAKVNILLQAYISQLKLEGFALMSDMVYVTQSASRLMRAIFEIVLHRGWAQLADKSLALCKMVDKRMWQSMSPLRQFRKMPEEIVKKIEKKNFPWER
;
A
#
# COMPACT_ATOMS: atom_id res chain seq x y z
N GLN A 1 -4.74 17.79 7.57
CA GLN A 1 -4.97 16.33 7.62
C GLN A 1 -5.74 15.85 6.39
N MET A 2 -6.95 16.34 6.07
CA MET A 2 -7.65 15.91 4.85
C MET A 2 -6.92 16.29 3.55
N ILE A 3 -6.31 17.48 3.47
CA ILE A 3 -5.59 17.95 2.26
C ILE A 3 -4.56 16.93 1.76
N SER A 4 -3.75 16.33 2.65
CA SER A 4 -2.72 15.36 2.26
C SER A 4 -3.29 14.01 1.81
N LYS A 5 -4.56 13.73 2.09
CA LYS A 5 -5.29 12.51 1.70
C LYS A 5 -6.38 12.79 0.68
N LEU A 6 -6.50 14.04 0.21
CA LEU A 6 -7.53 14.46 -0.71
C LEU A 6 -7.51 13.66 -2.02
N PRO A 7 -6.36 13.35 -2.65
CA PRO A 7 -6.35 12.50 -3.83
C PRO A 7 -6.95 11.12 -3.57
N ASP A 8 -6.55 10.45 -2.49
CA ASP A 8 -7.02 9.10 -2.18
C ASP A 8 -8.53 9.07 -1.89
N MET A 9 -9.04 10.07 -1.17
CA MET A 9 -10.48 10.22 -0.88
C MET A 9 -11.29 10.56 -2.13
N LEU A 10 -10.77 11.45 -2.99
CA LEU A 10 -11.39 11.80 -4.27
C LEU A 10 -11.47 10.58 -5.19
N ASN A 11 -10.41 9.78 -5.28
CA ASN A 11 -10.41 8.54 -6.05
C ASN A 11 -11.49 7.57 -5.56
N ALA A 12 -11.67 7.43 -4.25
CA ALA A 12 -12.70 6.54 -3.69
C ALA A 12 -14.12 6.94 -4.14
N GLU A 13 -14.43 8.23 -4.12
CA GLU A 13 -15.75 8.74 -4.55
C GLU A 13 -15.96 8.65 -6.07
N ILE A 14 -14.89 8.82 -6.86
CA ILE A 14 -14.92 8.58 -8.32
C ILE A 14 -15.16 7.09 -8.60
N VAL A 15 -14.53 6.19 -7.85
CA VAL A 15 -14.71 4.74 -7.96
C VAL A 15 -16.13 4.32 -7.58
N LEU A 16 -16.71 4.92 -6.54
CA LEU A 16 -18.11 4.69 -6.15
C LEU A 16 -19.13 5.24 -7.16
N GLY A 17 -18.70 6.15 -8.03
CA GLY A 17 -19.56 6.82 -9.02
C GLY A 17 -20.35 7.99 -8.48
N THR A 18 -20.12 8.40 -7.21
CA THR A 18 -20.70 9.61 -6.60
C THR A 18 -20.21 10.87 -7.30
N ILE A 19 -18.95 10.86 -7.75
CA ILE A 19 -18.30 11.98 -8.44
C ILE A 19 -17.96 11.55 -9.86
N GLN A 20 -18.52 12.23 -10.85
CA GLN A 20 -18.22 11.96 -12.26
C GLN A 20 -17.46 13.11 -12.93
N ASN A 21 -17.60 14.32 -12.38
CA ASN A 21 -16.96 15.50 -12.94
C ASN A 21 -16.50 16.48 -11.85
N MET A 22 -15.79 17.52 -12.29
CA MET A 22 -15.22 18.58 -11.47
C MET A 22 -16.25 19.26 -10.55
N ARG A 23 -17.48 19.50 -11.04
CA ARG A 23 -18.52 20.20 -10.27
C ARG A 23 -19.04 19.32 -9.13
N ASP A 24 -19.23 18.03 -9.39
CA ASP A 24 -19.61 17.06 -8.35
C ASP A 24 -18.54 17.02 -7.26
N ALA A 25 -17.26 17.03 -7.65
CA ALA A 25 -16.15 16.99 -6.71
C ALA A 25 -16.03 18.26 -5.85
N VAL A 26 -16.25 19.43 -6.43
CA VAL A 26 -16.30 20.71 -5.69
C VAL A 26 -17.46 20.71 -4.69
N THR A 27 -18.62 20.18 -5.11
CA THR A 27 -19.80 20.03 -4.25
C THR A 27 -19.52 19.06 -3.11
N TRP A 28 -18.93 17.91 -3.40
CA TRP A 28 -18.51 16.91 -2.42
C TRP A 28 -17.55 17.50 -1.38
N LEU A 29 -16.54 18.25 -1.82
CA LEU A 29 -15.61 18.91 -0.91
C LEU A 29 -16.32 19.92 0.02
N GLY A 30 -17.45 20.48 -0.41
CA GLY A 30 -18.34 21.31 0.41
C GLY A 30 -19.00 20.62 1.60
N TYR A 31 -19.17 19.30 1.56
CA TYR A 31 -19.70 18.55 2.70
C TYR A 31 -18.63 18.22 3.74
N SER A 32 -17.37 18.51 3.46
CA SER A 32 -16.26 18.13 4.32
C SER A 32 -16.06 19.09 5.50
N TYR A 33 -15.49 18.55 6.59
CA TYR A 33 -15.00 19.38 7.69
C TYR A 33 -13.89 20.35 7.25
N LEU A 34 -13.09 19.98 6.25
CA LEU A 34 -12.06 20.85 5.69
C LEU A 34 -12.67 22.15 5.15
N TYR A 35 -13.76 22.07 4.39
CA TYR A 35 -14.46 23.25 3.88
C TYR A 35 -14.94 24.19 5.00
N ILE A 36 -15.62 23.65 6.01
CA ILE A 36 -16.11 24.44 7.15
C ILE A 36 -14.95 25.15 7.85
N ARG A 37 -13.80 24.49 7.98
CA ARG A 37 -12.61 25.07 8.62
C ARG A 37 -11.92 26.13 7.76
N MET A 38 -11.87 25.95 6.45
CA MET A 38 -11.34 26.96 5.53
C MET A 38 -12.19 28.24 5.56
N LEU A 39 -13.52 28.14 5.70
CA LEU A 39 -14.38 29.31 5.86
C LEU A 39 -14.19 30.02 7.20
N ARG A 40 -14.09 29.25 8.31
CA ARG A 40 -14.00 29.83 9.66
C ARG A 40 -12.62 30.38 10.00
N GLN A 41 -11.55 29.77 9.48
CA GLN A 41 -10.17 30.18 9.75
C GLN A 41 -9.32 30.11 8.46
N PRO A 42 -9.54 31.00 7.48
CA PRO A 42 -8.92 30.94 6.15
C PRO A 42 -7.39 31.01 6.18
N THR A 43 -6.83 31.87 7.05
CA THR A 43 -5.38 32.10 7.14
C THR A 43 -4.59 30.86 7.52
N LEU A 44 -5.17 29.97 8.34
CA LEU A 44 -4.53 28.70 8.71
C LEU A 44 -4.39 27.73 7.53
N TYR A 45 -5.23 27.88 6.51
CA TYR A 45 -5.24 27.06 5.30
C TYR A 45 -4.59 27.79 4.11
N GLY A 46 -3.86 28.89 4.36
CA GLY A 46 -3.17 29.64 3.31
C GLY A 46 -4.09 30.48 2.42
N ILE A 47 -5.32 30.74 2.86
CA ILE A 47 -6.30 31.57 2.14
C ILE A 47 -6.23 32.98 2.73
N SER A 48 -5.92 33.97 1.89
CA SER A 48 -5.89 35.38 2.34
C SER A 48 -7.29 35.92 2.58
N HIS A 49 -7.42 36.91 3.47
CA HIS A 49 -8.72 37.56 3.71
C HIS A 49 -9.27 38.25 2.45
N ASP A 50 -8.40 38.73 1.57
CA ASP A 50 -8.83 39.33 0.31
C ASP A 50 -9.36 38.28 -0.68
N HIS A 51 -8.75 37.09 -0.74
CA HIS A 51 -9.32 35.96 -1.49
C HIS A 51 -10.72 35.60 -0.97
N LEU A 52 -10.92 35.56 0.34
CA LEU A 52 -12.24 35.24 0.91
C LEU A 52 -13.30 36.31 0.59
N LYS A 53 -12.92 37.59 0.45
CA LYS A 53 -13.86 38.65 0.04
C LYS A 53 -14.36 38.45 -1.39
N HIS A 54 -13.49 37.98 -2.29
CA HIS A 54 -13.81 37.73 -3.69
C HIS A 54 -14.50 36.37 -3.92
N ASP A 55 -14.18 35.36 -3.11
CA ASP A 55 -14.73 34.00 -3.17
C ASP A 55 -15.29 33.57 -1.81
N GLN A 56 -16.45 34.13 -1.44
CA GLN A 56 -17.05 33.95 -0.12
C GLN A 56 -17.39 32.49 0.20
N LEU A 57 -17.70 31.69 -0.82
CA LEU A 57 -18.04 30.27 -0.68
C LEU A 57 -16.86 29.35 -1.01
N LEU A 58 -15.66 29.90 -1.26
CA LEU A 58 -14.46 29.16 -1.62
C LEU A 58 -14.69 28.20 -2.80
N GLU A 59 -15.51 28.57 -3.77
CA GLU A 59 -15.83 27.73 -4.93
C GLU A 59 -14.60 27.55 -5.82
N GLN A 60 -13.92 28.66 -6.15
CA GLN A 60 -12.71 28.62 -6.96
C GLN A 60 -11.57 27.92 -6.20
N HIS A 61 -11.42 28.22 -4.90
CA HIS A 61 -10.38 27.57 -4.10
C HIS A 61 -10.58 26.05 -4.00
N ARG A 62 -11.83 25.59 -3.81
CA ARG A 62 -12.14 24.16 -3.84
C ARG A 62 -11.89 23.55 -5.22
N ALA A 63 -12.20 24.28 -6.29
CA ALA A 63 -11.87 23.83 -7.64
C ALA A 63 -10.36 23.66 -7.82
N ASP A 64 -9.53 24.59 -7.35
CA ASP A 64 -8.07 24.48 -7.44
C ASP A 64 -7.53 23.25 -6.66
N LEU A 65 -8.08 22.98 -5.47
CA LEU A 65 -7.73 21.79 -4.67
C LEU A 65 -8.10 20.49 -5.38
N ILE A 66 -9.33 20.39 -5.92
CA ILE A 66 -9.79 19.22 -6.67
C ILE A 66 -8.97 19.05 -7.95
N HIS A 67 -8.64 20.14 -8.64
CA HIS A 67 -7.84 20.09 -9.87
C HIS A 67 -6.45 19.53 -9.58
N THR A 68 -5.80 20.04 -8.52
CA THR A 68 -4.50 19.56 -8.07
C THR A 68 -4.55 18.07 -7.69
N ALA A 69 -5.56 17.65 -6.94
CA ALA A 69 -5.73 16.26 -6.56
C ALA A 69 -5.99 15.36 -7.79
N SER A 70 -6.82 15.80 -8.72
CA SER A 70 -7.14 15.08 -9.96
C SER A 70 -5.92 14.92 -10.87
N MET A 71 -5.07 15.95 -10.96
CA MET A 71 -3.81 15.89 -11.69
C MET A 71 -2.84 14.86 -11.11
N VAL A 72 -2.80 14.72 -9.79
CA VAL A 72 -2.02 13.68 -9.12
C VAL A 72 -2.58 12.29 -9.44
N LEU A 73 -3.90 12.10 -9.33
CA LEU A 73 -4.55 10.82 -9.65
C LEU A 73 -4.36 10.40 -11.11
N ASP A 74 -4.46 11.34 -12.05
CA ASP A 74 -4.25 11.12 -13.48
C ASP A 74 -2.80 10.72 -13.75
N LYS A 75 -1.82 11.43 -13.15
CA LYS A 75 -0.39 11.11 -13.26
C LYS A 75 -0.06 9.72 -12.70
N SER A 76 -0.69 9.32 -11.59
CA SER A 76 -0.49 8.00 -10.99
C SER A 76 -1.28 6.90 -11.71
N GLY A 77 -2.15 7.24 -12.66
CA GLY A 77 -2.93 6.31 -13.49
C GLY A 77 -4.21 5.77 -12.85
N LEU A 78 -4.69 6.39 -11.76
CA LEU A 78 -5.89 5.97 -11.03
C LEU A 78 -7.19 6.44 -11.72
N ILE A 79 -7.14 7.59 -12.38
CA ILE A 79 -8.24 8.12 -13.19
C ILE A 79 -7.70 8.57 -14.54
N LYS A 80 -8.57 8.79 -15.50
CA LYS A 80 -8.30 9.66 -16.65
C LYS A 80 -9.08 10.95 -16.46
N TYR A 81 -8.36 12.07 -16.44
CA TYR A 81 -8.94 13.38 -16.20
C TYR A 81 -8.92 14.24 -17.46
N ASP A 82 -10.10 14.55 -18.01
CA ASP A 82 -10.22 15.52 -19.10
C ASP A 82 -10.31 16.95 -18.55
N ARG A 83 -9.22 17.70 -18.73
CA ARG A 83 -9.08 19.07 -18.23
C ARG A 83 -10.02 20.07 -18.92
N LYS A 84 -10.49 19.78 -20.14
CA LYS A 84 -11.36 20.68 -20.89
C LYS A 84 -12.81 20.56 -20.42
N THR A 85 -13.28 19.32 -20.28
CA THR A 85 -14.66 19.04 -19.89
C THR A 85 -14.83 18.92 -18.37
N GLY A 86 -13.74 18.69 -17.64
CA GLY A 86 -13.76 18.42 -16.21
C GLY A 86 -14.25 17.01 -15.87
N GLN A 87 -14.33 16.10 -16.84
CA GLN A 87 -14.85 14.74 -16.64
C GLN A 87 -13.77 13.81 -16.07
N PHE A 88 -14.20 12.92 -15.18
CA PHE A 88 -13.36 11.86 -14.61
C PHE A 88 -13.80 10.50 -15.15
N GLN A 89 -12.85 9.72 -15.64
CA GLN A 89 -13.06 8.32 -15.96
C GLN A 89 -12.24 7.45 -15.01
N VAL A 90 -12.92 6.58 -14.27
CA VAL A 90 -12.27 5.61 -13.39
C VAL A 90 -11.44 4.60 -14.19
N THR A 91 -10.25 4.26 -13.71
CA THR A 91 -9.45 3.13 -14.24
C THR A 91 -9.56 1.91 -13.32
N GLU A 92 -9.26 0.72 -13.83
CA GLU A 92 -9.23 -0.47 -12.97
C GLU A 92 -8.18 -0.35 -11.85
N ILE A 93 -7.07 0.33 -12.14
CA ILE A 93 -6.04 0.63 -11.14
C ILE A 93 -6.59 1.56 -10.05
N GLY A 94 -7.42 2.55 -10.40
CA GLY A 94 -8.14 3.38 -9.43
C GLY A 94 -9.09 2.58 -8.54
N ARG A 95 -9.80 1.60 -9.11
CA ARG A 95 -10.67 0.69 -8.34
C ARG A 95 -9.88 -0.15 -7.35
N ILE A 96 -8.77 -0.75 -7.80
CA ILE A 96 -7.88 -1.53 -6.92
C ILE A 96 -7.35 -0.64 -5.78
N ALA A 97 -6.89 0.58 -6.10
CA ALA A 97 -6.40 1.52 -5.09
C ALA A 97 -7.45 1.82 -4.02
N SER A 98 -8.69 2.08 -4.42
CA SER A 98 -9.81 2.36 -3.52
C SER A 98 -10.20 1.13 -2.69
N HIS A 99 -10.44 -0.02 -3.32
CA HIS A 99 -10.88 -1.24 -2.64
C HIS A 99 -9.87 -1.75 -1.60
N TYR A 100 -8.57 -1.58 -1.86
CA TYR A 100 -7.50 -2.04 -0.97
C TYR A 100 -6.85 -0.92 -0.16
N TYR A 101 -7.45 0.28 -0.12
CA TYR A 101 -6.97 1.42 0.67
C TYR A 101 -5.47 1.71 0.47
N CYS A 102 -5.04 1.71 -0.79
CA CYS A 102 -3.66 2.03 -1.18
C CYS A 102 -3.58 3.51 -1.56
N THR A 103 -2.49 4.18 -1.16
CA THR A 103 -2.27 5.57 -1.57
C THR A 103 -1.94 5.65 -3.06
N HIS A 104 -2.23 6.80 -3.69
CA HIS A 104 -1.81 7.06 -5.07
C HIS A 104 -0.29 6.91 -5.28
N ASP A 105 0.52 7.29 -4.29
CA ASP A 105 1.98 7.11 -4.31
C ASP A 105 2.36 5.64 -4.45
N THR A 106 1.74 4.77 -3.65
CA THR A 106 2.00 3.32 -3.68
C THR A 106 1.64 2.71 -5.02
N ILE A 107 0.49 3.09 -5.56
CA ILE A 107 0.03 2.62 -6.86
C ILE A 107 0.93 3.12 -7.98
N GLN A 108 1.42 4.35 -7.90
CA GLN A 108 2.40 4.88 -8.84
C GLN A 108 3.70 4.06 -8.78
N THR A 109 4.20 3.75 -7.59
CA THR A 109 5.37 2.87 -7.40
C THR A 109 5.13 1.50 -8.04
N TYR A 110 3.98 0.87 -7.79
CA TYR A 110 3.62 -0.42 -8.38
C TYR A 110 3.51 -0.36 -9.91
N ASN A 111 2.93 0.72 -10.44
CA ASN A 111 2.83 0.93 -11.89
C ASN A 111 4.21 1.01 -12.56
N GLN A 112 5.18 1.64 -11.91
CA GLN A 112 6.54 1.79 -12.42
C GLN A 112 7.36 0.50 -12.30
N LEU A 113 7.29 -0.15 -11.14
CA LEU A 113 8.19 -1.25 -10.79
C LEU A 113 7.68 -2.64 -11.17
N LEU A 114 6.35 -2.87 -11.20
CA LEU A 114 5.82 -4.18 -11.57
C LEU A 114 6.08 -4.48 -13.06
N LYS A 115 6.73 -5.62 -13.33
CA LYS A 115 7.02 -6.15 -14.67
C LYS A 115 6.62 -7.63 -14.76
N PRO A 116 6.28 -8.17 -15.95
CA PRO A 116 5.78 -9.54 -16.08
C PRO A 116 6.71 -10.64 -15.53
N MET A 117 8.02 -10.42 -15.61
CA MET A 117 9.06 -11.42 -15.29
C MET A 117 9.75 -11.16 -13.94
N LEU A 118 9.11 -10.43 -13.02
CA LEU A 118 9.69 -10.19 -11.69
C LEU A 118 9.93 -11.50 -10.93
N SER A 119 11.10 -11.58 -10.33
CA SER A 119 11.45 -12.61 -9.35
C SER A 119 10.76 -12.37 -8.01
N GLU A 120 10.71 -13.38 -7.13
CA GLU A 120 10.21 -13.20 -5.76
C GLU A 120 11.03 -12.17 -4.99
N ILE A 121 12.35 -12.16 -5.18
CA ILE A 121 13.27 -11.16 -4.60
C ILE A 121 12.81 -9.75 -4.93
N GLU A 122 12.51 -9.50 -6.21
CA GLU A 122 12.08 -8.17 -6.64
C GLU A 122 10.64 -7.86 -6.20
N LEU A 123 9.77 -8.86 -6.09
CA LEU A 123 8.40 -8.68 -5.58
C LEU A 123 8.41 -8.19 -4.12
N PHE A 124 9.27 -8.76 -3.26
CA PHE A 124 9.46 -8.27 -1.89
C PHE A 124 10.01 -6.83 -1.86
N ARG A 125 10.92 -6.49 -2.78
CA ARG A 125 11.41 -5.11 -2.95
C ARG A 125 10.29 -4.14 -3.38
N VAL A 126 9.45 -4.52 -4.34
CA VAL A 126 8.33 -3.67 -4.77
C VAL A 126 7.38 -3.41 -3.60
N PHE A 127 7.09 -4.45 -2.81
CA PHE A 127 6.30 -4.31 -1.59
C PHE A 127 6.95 -3.36 -0.57
N SER A 128 8.27 -3.48 -0.34
CA SER A 128 8.94 -2.67 0.68
C SER A 128 9.03 -1.17 0.32
N LEU A 129 8.89 -0.83 -0.97
CA LEU A 129 8.86 0.54 -1.47
C LEU A 129 7.47 1.20 -1.46
N SER A 130 6.48 0.57 -0.82
CA SER A 130 5.12 1.13 -0.72
C SER A 130 5.12 2.45 0.08
N GLY A 131 4.31 3.42 -0.35
CA GLY A 131 4.22 4.76 0.24
C GLY A 131 3.72 4.76 1.69
N GLU A 132 3.04 3.69 2.13
CA GLU A 132 2.66 3.47 3.53
C GLU A 132 3.88 3.34 4.45
N PHE A 133 5.02 2.90 3.93
CA PHE A 133 6.24 2.66 4.70
C PHE A 133 7.22 3.83 4.66
N LYS A 134 6.85 4.97 4.06
CA LYS A 134 7.74 6.13 3.88
C LYS A 134 8.31 6.72 5.17
N ASN A 135 7.65 6.49 6.31
CA ASN A 135 8.07 6.98 7.62
C ASN A 135 8.89 5.94 8.41
N ILE A 136 9.05 4.73 7.89
CA ILE A 136 9.93 3.73 8.49
C ILE A 136 11.37 4.16 8.21
N THR A 137 12.20 4.15 9.23
CA THR A 137 13.64 4.41 9.14
C THR A 137 14.40 3.30 9.85
N VAL A 138 15.66 3.13 9.47
CA VAL A 138 16.60 2.23 10.16
C VAL A 138 17.27 3.02 11.28
N ARG A 139 17.19 2.51 12.50
CA ARG A 139 17.82 3.11 13.69
C ARG A 139 19.13 2.38 14.01
N GLU A 140 20.10 3.06 14.61
CA GLU A 140 21.42 2.46 14.88
C GLU A 140 21.32 1.28 15.86
N GLU A 141 20.46 1.39 16.88
CA GLU A 141 20.28 0.39 17.92
C GLU A 141 19.69 -0.94 17.44
N GLU A 142 19.02 -0.96 16.29
CA GLU A 142 18.39 -2.16 15.70
C GLU A 142 19.21 -2.77 14.55
N LYS A 143 20.29 -2.12 14.09
CA LYS A 143 21.09 -2.59 12.94
C LYS A 143 21.67 -4.00 13.16
N LEU A 144 22.19 -4.27 14.36
CA LEU A 144 22.77 -5.58 14.67
C LEU A 144 21.72 -6.69 14.66
N GLU A 145 20.51 -6.40 15.15
CA GLU A 145 19.39 -7.36 15.11
C GLU A 145 18.92 -7.57 13.67
N LEU A 146 18.78 -6.51 12.88
CA LEU A 146 18.44 -6.59 11.46
C LEU A 146 19.44 -7.42 10.66
N GLN A 147 20.75 -7.32 10.96
CA GLN A 147 21.78 -8.07 10.26
C GLN A 147 21.64 -9.57 10.53
N LYS A 148 21.43 -9.95 11.79
CA LYS A 148 21.15 -11.34 12.19
C LYS A 148 19.87 -11.87 11.55
N LEU A 149 18.85 -11.04 11.38
CA LEU A 149 17.61 -11.44 10.70
C LEU A 149 17.83 -11.59 9.19
N MET A 150 18.58 -10.68 8.55
CA MET A 150 18.90 -10.73 7.12
C MET A 150 19.61 -12.03 6.73
N GLU A 151 20.47 -12.58 7.59
CA GLU A 151 21.13 -13.88 7.38
C GLU A 151 20.19 -15.09 7.49
N ARG A 152 19.01 -14.92 8.11
CA ARG A 152 18.06 -16.01 8.43
C ARG A 152 16.82 -16.02 7.54
N VAL A 153 16.55 -14.94 6.83
CA VAL A 153 15.38 -14.84 5.94
C VAL A 153 15.65 -15.60 4.63
N PRO A 154 14.65 -16.32 4.09
CA PRO A 154 14.88 -17.25 2.98
C PRO A 154 15.01 -16.58 1.61
N ILE A 155 14.41 -15.39 1.42
CA ILE A 155 14.48 -14.66 0.15
C ILE A 155 15.59 -13.61 0.25
N PRO A 156 16.62 -13.66 -0.63
CA PRO A 156 17.70 -12.69 -0.63
C PRO A 156 17.22 -11.24 -0.74
N ILE A 157 17.93 -10.34 -0.05
CA ILE A 157 17.66 -8.90 -0.05
C ILE A 157 18.81 -8.22 -0.76
N LYS A 158 18.50 -7.37 -1.76
CA LYS A 158 19.52 -6.71 -2.60
C LYS A 158 19.92 -5.33 -2.06
N GLU A 159 19.04 -4.74 -1.27
CA GLU A 159 19.20 -3.44 -0.61
C GLU A 159 20.27 -3.48 0.47
N SER A 160 20.93 -2.34 0.71
CA SER A 160 21.75 -2.17 1.90
C SER A 160 20.89 -2.22 3.16
N ILE A 161 21.40 -2.80 4.25
CA ILE A 161 20.69 -2.87 5.53
C ILE A 161 20.34 -1.49 6.11
N GLU A 162 21.04 -0.44 5.66
CA GLU A 162 20.77 0.94 6.06
C GLU A 162 19.56 1.55 5.32
N GLU A 163 19.11 0.92 4.23
CA GLU A 163 17.93 1.36 3.51
C GLU A 163 16.64 0.93 4.25
N PRO A 164 15.66 1.82 4.43
CA PRO A 164 14.37 1.47 5.03
C PRO A 164 13.62 0.34 4.30
N SER A 165 13.79 0.26 2.98
CA SER A 165 13.25 -0.81 2.13
C SER A 165 13.80 -2.19 2.53
N ALA A 166 15.08 -2.29 2.91
CA ALA A 166 15.67 -3.52 3.42
C ALA A 166 15.02 -3.93 4.74
N LYS A 167 14.88 -2.99 5.68
CA LYS A 167 14.20 -3.22 6.95
C LYS A 167 12.78 -3.75 6.75
N VAL A 168 11.96 -3.10 5.94
CA VAL A 168 10.58 -3.55 5.68
C VAL A 168 10.55 -4.96 5.07
N ASN A 169 11.47 -5.24 4.14
CA ASN A 169 11.61 -6.56 3.52
C ASN A 169 11.96 -7.63 4.57
N ILE A 170 13.01 -7.39 5.39
CA ILE A 170 13.40 -8.27 6.50
C ILE A 170 12.22 -8.53 7.43
N LEU A 171 11.49 -7.48 7.84
CA LEU A 171 10.38 -7.60 8.78
C LEU A 171 9.23 -8.43 8.22
N LEU A 172 8.88 -8.26 6.94
CA LEU A 172 7.86 -9.10 6.31
C LEU A 172 8.28 -10.57 6.28
N GLN A 173 9.52 -10.84 5.89
CA GLN A 173 10.03 -12.21 5.84
C GLN A 173 10.16 -12.83 7.24
N ALA A 174 10.63 -12.07 8.23
CA ALA A 174 10.72 -12.49 9.63
C ALA A 174 9.33 -12.83 10.19
N TYR A 175 8.30 -12.05 9.83
CA TYR A 175 6.92 -12.33 10.19
C TYR A 175 6.44 -13.67 9.64
N ILE A 176 6.61 -13.92 8.33
CA ILE A 176 6.21 -15.17 7.65
C ILE A 176 6.98 -16.37 8.24
N SER A 177 8.27 -16.18 8.54
CA SER A 177 9.14 -17.16 9.19
C SER A 177 8.85 -17.38 10.69
N GLN A 178 7.96 -16.58 11.28
CA GLN A 178 7.67 -16.59 12.72
C GLN A 178 8.92 -16.40 13.61
N LEU A 179 9.88 -15.60 13.15
CA LEU A 179 11.07 -15.29 13.93
C LEU A 179 10.69 -14.43 15.15
N LYS A 180 11.40 -14.64 16.26
CA LYS A 180 11.30 -13.80 17.45
C LYS A 180 12.22 -12.60 17.28
N LEU A 181 11.71 -11.44 17.63
CA LEU A 181 12.43 -10.17 17.67
C LEU A 181 12.63 -9.79 19.15
N GLU A 182 13.76 -9.16 19.45
CA GLU A 182 14.15 -8.71 20.79
C GLU A 182 13.77 -7.23 20.99
N GLY A 183 14.00 -6.38 19.98
CA GLY A 183 13.74 -4.95 20.05
C GLY A 183 12.25 -4.59 20.01
N PHE A 184 11.76 -3.83 21.01
CA PHE A 184 10.37 -3.35 21.05
C PHE A 184 10.00 -2.48 19.84
N ALA A 185 10.88 -1.55 19.45
CA ALA A 185 10.65 -0.69 18.29
C ALA A 185 10.53 -1.52 16.99
N LEU A 186 11.38 -2.54 16.85
CA LEU A 186 11.39 -3.42 15.68
C LEU A 186 10.13 -4.31 15.63
N MET A 187 9.65 -4.80 16.78
CA MET A 187 8.38 -5.49 16.87
C MET A 187 7.19 -4.60 16.48
N SER A 188 7.19 -3.35 16.93
CA SER A 188 6.15 -2.37 16.55
C SER A 188 6.16 -2.12 15.04
N ASP A 189 7.34 -1.94 14.44
CA ASP A 189 7.49 -1.76 13.00
C ASP A 189 7.03 -3.02 12.23
N MET A 190 7.33 -4.22 12.73
CA MET A 190 6.84 -5.48 12.14
C MET A 190 5.32 -5.55 12.16
N VAL A 191 4.67 -5.17 13.26
CA VAL A 191 3.20 -5.14 13.36
C VAL A 191 2.63 -4.14 12.35
N TYR A 192 3.20 -2.95 12.23
CA TYR A 192 2.75 -1.95 11.27
C TYR A 192 2.89 -2.43 9.81
N VAL A 193 4.03 -3.03 9.47
CA VAL A 193 4.27 -3.63 8.14
C VAL A 193 3.26 -4.73 7.85
N THR A 194 3.01 -5.62 8.80
CA THR A 194 2.17 -6.81 8.59
C THR A 194 0.67 -6.51 8.58
N GLN A 195 0.20 -5.54 9.36
CA GLN A 195 -1.15 -4.99 9.25
C GLN A 195 -1.40 -4.36 7.86
N SER A 196 -0.33 -3.90 7.21
CA SER A 196 -0.37 -3.38 5.85
C SER A 196 -0.12 -4.40 4.76
N ALA A 197 0.57 -5.49 5.09
CA ALA A 197 0.99 -6.48 4.14
C ALA A 197 -0.17 -7.14 3.39
N SER A 198 -1.25 -7.48 4.10
CA SER A 198 -2.39 -8.17 3.48
C SER A 198 -3.04 -7.35 2.37
N ARG A 199 -3.41 -6.08 2.65
CA ARG A 199 -4.07 -5.22 1.66
C ARG A 199 -3.15 -4.83 0.50
N LEU A 200 -1.88 -4.54 0.79
CA LEU A 200 -0.89 -4.13 -0.21
C LEU A 200 -0.52 -5.29 -1.13
N MET A 201 -0.26 -6.48 -0.57
CA MET A 201 0.03 -7.66 -1.39
C MET A 201 -1.16 -8.06 -2.24
N ARG A 202 -2.38 -7.89 -1.70
CA ARG A 202 -3.60 -8.14 -2.47
C ARG A 202 -3.79 -7.11 -3.59
N ALA A 203 -3.49 -5.84 -3.36
CA ALA A 203 -3.48 -4.83 -4.42
C ALA A 203 -2.45 -5.16 -5.52
N ILE A 204 -1.24 -5.57 -5.16
CA ILE A 204 -0.24 -6.05 -6.13
C ILE A 204 -0.81 -7.21 -6.96
N PHE A 205 -1.37 -8.22 -6.30
CA PHE A 205 -1.97 -9.38 -6.97
C PHE A 205 -3.04 -8.97 -7.99
N GLU A 206 -3.98 -8.10 -7.60
CA GLU A 206 -5.07 -7.66 -8.50
C GLU A 206 -4.55 -6.83 -9.68
N ILE A 207 -3.53 -5.97 -9.48
CA ILE A 207 -2.90 -5.22 -10.57
C ILE A 207 -2.27 -6.19 -11.58
N VAL A 208 -1.52 -7.17 -11.08
CA VAL A 208 -0.81 -8.16 -11.90
C VAL A 208 -1.79 -9.08 -12.62
N LEU A 209 -2.86 -9.49 -11.94
CA LEU A 209 -3.94 -10.30 -12.51
C LEU A 209 -4.66 -9.55 -13.63
N HIS A 210 -5.02 -8.29 -13.41
CA HIS A 210 -5.66 -7.44 -14.41
C HIS A 210 -4.78 -7.25 -15.66
N ARG A 211 -3.46 -7.20 -15.49
CA ARG A 211 -2.49 -7.11 -16.60
C ARG A 211 -2.21 -8.45 -17.30
N GLY A 212 -2.75 -9.56 -16.80
CA GLY A 212 -2.59 -10.88 -17.40
C GLY A 212 -1.21 -11.51 -17.22
N TRP A 213 -0.44 -11.10 -16.21
CA TRP A 213 0.92 -11.60 -15.98
C TRP A 213 0.90 -12.87 -15.11
N ALA A 214 0.56 -14.00 -15.73
CA ALA A 214 0.28 -15.27 -15.03
C ALA A 214 1.35 -15.69 -14.01
N GLN A 215 2.63 -15.67 -14.37
CA GLN A 215 3.72 -16.07 -13.46
C GLN A 215 3.82 -15.19 -12.22
N LEU A 216 3.67 -13.87 -12.39
CA LEU A 216 3.71 -12.96 -11.27
C LEU A 216 2.41 -12.99 -10.46
N ALA A 217 1.28 -13.28 -11.10
CA ALA A 217 0.00 -13.46 -10.43
C ALA A 217 0.06 -14.68 -9.48
N ASP A 218 0.68 -15.77 -9.91
CA ASP A 218 0.91 -16.94 -9.07
C ASP A 218 1.78 -16.61 -7.84
N LYS A 219 2.94 -15.98 -8.06
CA LYS A 219 3.85 -15.55 -6.98
C LYS A 219 3.20 -14.59 -5.99
N SER A 220 2.49 -13.57 -6.50
CA SER A 220 1.82 -12.58 -5.64
C SER A 220 0.64 -13.18 -4.87
N LEU A 221 -0.10 -14.12 -5.45
CA LEU A 221 -1.14 -14.87 -4.73
C LEU A 221 -0.56 -15.79 -3.67
N ALA A 222 0.54 -16.48 -3.97
CA ALA A 222 1.27 -17.28 -3.01
C ALA A 222 1.72 -16.40 -1.83
N LEU A 223 2.29 -15.23 -2.10
CA LEU A 223 2.71 -14.29 -1.06
C LEU A 223 1.54 -13.75 -0.23
N CYS A 224 0.38 -13.46 -0.84
CA CYS A 224 -0.85 -13.13 -0.09
C CYS A 224 -1.18 -14.23 0.94
N LYS A 225 -1.15 -15.49 0.51
CA LYS A 225 -1.44 -16.64 1.38
C LYS A 225 -0.37 -16.82 2.46
N MET A 226 0.91 -16.64 2.12
CA MET A 226 2.02 -16.74 3.08
C MET A 226 1.94 -15.67 4.17
N VAL A 227 1.52 -14.45 3.82
CA VAL A 227 1.23 -13.38 4.78
C VAL A 227 0.03 -13.74 5.65
N ASP A 228 -1.10 -14.14 5.06
CA ASP A 228 -2.33 -14.47 5.82
C ASP A 228 -2.14 -15.67 6.77
N LYS A 229 -1.49 -16.73 6.28
CA LYS A 229 -1.24 -17.96 7.06
C LYS A 229 0.00 -17.89 7.92
N ARG A 230 0.82 -16.84 7.77
CA ARG A 230 2.09 -16.65 8.48
C ARG A 230 2.98 -17.90 8.40
N MET A 231 3.19 -18.39 7.19
CA MET A 231 4.01 -19.56 6.90
C MET A 231 4.48 -19.53 5.45
N TRP A 232 5.62 -20.14 5.16
CA TRP A 232 6.13 -20.28 3.79
C TRP A 232 5.42 -21.39 3.03
N GLN A 233 5.37 -21.28 1.70
CA GLN A 233 4.77 -22.30 0.82
C GLN A 233 5.48 -23.66 0.89
N SER A 234 6.77 -23.68 1.23
CA SER A 234 7.55 -24.91 1.41
C SER A 234 7.20 -25.68 2.69
N MET A 235 6.49 -25.06 3.63
CA MET A 235 6.03 -25.72 4.86
C MET A 235 4.79 -26.58 4.60
N SER A 236 4.56 -27.57 5.47
CA SER A 236 3.42 -28.48 5.31
C SER A 236 2.09 -27.73 5.41
N PRO A 237 1.14 -27.95 4.47
CA PRO A 237 -0.21 -27.39 4.54
C PRO A 237 -0.94 -27.70 5.85
N LEU A 238 -0.54 -28.76 6.57
CA LEU A 238 -1.12 -29.12 7.87
C LEU A 238 -1.00 -28.00 8.92
N ARG A 239 -0.03 -27.10 8.79
CA ARG A 239 0.10 -25.92 9.67
C ARG A 239 -1.13 -25.00 9.65
N GLN A 240 -1.93 -25.05 8.59
CA GLN A 240 -3.14 -24.24 8.48
C GLN A 240 -4.25 -24.72 9.43
N PHE A 241 -4.20 -25.98 9.89
CA PHE A 241 -5.14 -26.51 10.86
C PHE A 241 -4.67 -26.19 12.28
N ARG A 242 -5.26 -25.16 12.90
CA ARG A 242 -4.89 -24.69 14.26
C ARG A 242 -4.96 -25.76 15.36
N LYS A 243 -5.72 -26.84 15.15
CA LYS A 243 -5.86 -27.96 16.09
C LYS A 243 -4.77 -29.03 15.91
N MET A 244 -3.93 -28.92 14.89
CA MET A 244 -2.88 -29.90 14.62
C MET A 244 -1.67 -29.67 15.54
N PRO A 245 -1.19 -30.69 16.27
CA PRO A 245 0.01 -30.56 17.10
C PRO A 245 1.25 -30.23 16.26
N GLU A 246 1.98 -29.17 16.62
CA GLU A 246 3.18 -28.74 15.88
C GLU A 246 4.25 -29.83 15.77
N GLU A 247 4.38 -30.68 16.79
CA GLU A 247 5.36 -31.78 16.79
C GLU A 247 5.11 -32.78 15.66
N ILE A 248 3.83 -33.08 15.37
CA ILE A 248 3.45 -33.99 14.29
C ILE A 248 3.80 -33.34 12.95
N VAL A 249 3.45 -32.06 12.78
CA VAL A 249 3.74 -31.32 11.55
C VAL A 249 5.25 -31.24 11.28
N LYS A 250 6.05 -30.93 12.32
CA LYS A 250 7.52 -30.91 12.22
C LYS A 250 8.10 -32.28 11.85
N LYS A 251 7.53 -33.38 12.38
CA LYS A 251 7.94 -34.75 12.00
C LYS A 251 7.65 -35.05 10.52
N ILE A 252 6.52 -34.57 9.99
CA ILE A 252 6.14 -34.74 8.59
C ILE A 252 7.08 -33.94 7.68
N GLU A 253 7.31 -32.66 8.01
CA GLU A 253 8.22 -31.80 7.25
C GLU A 253 9.65 -32.35 7.22
N LYS A 254 10.13 -32.93 8.33
CA LYS A 254 11.45 -33.57 8.40
C LYS A 254 11.61 -34.74 7.43
N LYS A 255 10.52 -35.44 7.08
CA LYS A 255 10.56 -36.56 6.13
C LYS A 255 10.55 -36.11 4.66
N ASN A 256 10.20 -34.86 4.38
CA ASN A 256 10.27 -34.22 3.07
C ASN A 256 9.66 -35.03 1.90
N PHE A 257 8.53 -35.69 2.12
CA PHE A 257 7.77 -36.31 1.03
C PHE A 257 6.88 -35.26 0.34
N PRO A 258 6.58 -35.43 -0.96
CA PRO A 258 5.57 -34.62 -1.64
C PRO A 258 4.24 -34.66 -0.87
N TRP A 259 3.58 -33.52 -0.72
CA TRP A 259 2.33 -33.42 0.03
C TRP A 259 1.19 -34.29 -0.54
N GLU A 260 1.20 -34.55 -1.84
CA GLU A 260 0.18 -35.37 -2.52
C GLU A 260 0.27 -36.88 -2.22
N ARG A 261 1.33 -37.31 -1.54
CA ARG A 261 1.61 -38.71 -1.22
C ARG A 261 1.19 -39.07 0.20
#